data_AF-A0A0Q9HQ87-F1
#
_entry.id   AF-A0A0Q9HQ87-F1
#
_cell.length_a   1.000
_cell.length_b   1.000
_cell.length_c   1.000
_cell.angle_alpha   90.00
_cell.angle_beta   90.00
_cell.angle_gamma   90.00
#
_symmetry.space_group_name_H-M   'P 1'
#
loop_
_entity.id
_entity.type
_entity.pdbx_description
1 polymer ?
#
loop_
_entity_poly.entity_id
_entity_poly.type
_entity_poly.pdbx_seq_one_letter_code
_entity_poly.pdbx_strand_id
1 'polypeptide(L)'
;MDATRKRGLARLMLRWPDRRAALKERFLCDPSVSELCEAYETACEAVAYWAKSHDAVANERSDEYRSLAAETEKDILRLIS
;
A
#
# COMPACT_ATOMS: atom_id res chain seq x y z
N MET A 1 -9.55 9.59 -5.58
CA MET A 1 -9.45 8.13 -5.79
C MET A 1 -8.28 7.80 -6.71
N ASP A 2 -8.25 8.23 -7.97
CA ASP A 2 -7.18 7.83 -8.93
C ASP A 2 -5.73 8.21 -8.51
N ALA A 3 -5.55 9.37 -7.87
CA ALA A 3 -4.22 9.78 -7.39
C ALA A 3 -3.66 8.88 -6.27
N THR A 4 -4.50 8.40 -5.35
CA THR A 4 -4.11 7.55 -4.23
C THR A 4 -3.66 6.17 -4.74
N ARG A 5 -4.39 5.61 -5.70
CA ARG A 5 -4.02 4.36 -6.40
C ARG A 5 -2.64 4.45 -7.04
N LYS A 6 -2.38 5.54 -7.77
CA LYS A 6 -1.09 5.79 -8.43
C LYS A 6 0.06 5.96 -7.44
N ARG A 7 -0.17 6.59 -6.28
CA ARG A 7 0.83 6.69 -5.22
C ARG A 7 1.16 5.32 -4.62
N GLY A 8 0.15 4.50 -4.34
CA GLY A 8 0.33 3.14 -3.85
C GLY A 8 1.15 2.28 -4.81
N LEU A 9 0.80 2.32 -6.11
CA LEU A 9 1.58 1.66 -7.17
C LEU A 9 3.04 2.15 -7.19
N ALA A 10 3.25 3.47 -7.13
CA ALA A 10 4.59 4.05 -7.16
C ALA A 10 5.44 3.58 -5.95
N ARG A 11 4.87 3.55 -4.74
CA ARG A 11 5.57 3.03 -3.55
C ARG A 11 5.94 1.56 -3.72
N LEU A 12 5.02 0.72 -4.20
CA LEU A 12 5.27 -0.70 -4.44
C LEU A 12 6.37 -0.91 -5.49
N MET A 13 6.37 -0.11 -6.56
CA MET A 13 7.41 -0.15 -7.60
C MET A 13 8.79 0.30 -7.10
N LEU A 14 8.85 1.17 -6.11
CA LEU A 14 10.10 1.55 -5.44
C LEU A 14 10.60 0.42 -4.54
N ARG A 15 9.68 -0.26 -3.83
CA ARG A 15 10.00 -1.35 -2.92
C ARG A 15 10.35 -2.67 -3.63
N TRP A 16 9.72 -2.95 -4.76
CA TRP A 16 9.89 -4.17 -5.54
C TRP A 16 10.31 -3.85 -6.99
N PRO A 17 11.57 -3.42 -7.21
CA PRO A 17 12.03 -3.01 -8.53
C PRO A 17 11.91 -4.12 -9.58
N ASP A 18 12.15 -5.37 -9.20
CA ASP A 18 12.09 -6.53 -10.09
C ASP A 18 10.66 -6.89 -10.51
N ARG A 19 9.64 -6.37 -9.81
CA ARG A 19 8.22 -6.61 -10.08
C ARG A 19 7.53 -5.45 -10.79
N ARG A 20 8.26 -4.39 -11.18
CA ARG A 20 7.68 -3.17 -11.78
C ARG A 20 6.81 -3.42 -13.00
N ALA A 21 7.24 -4.30 -13.90
CA ALA A 21 6.49 -4.61 -15.13
C ALA A 21 5.14 -5.25 -14.78
N ALA A 22 5.15 -6.31 -13.96
CA ALA A 22 3.96 -7.02 -13.52
C ALA A 22 3.01 -6.11 -12.72
N LEU A 23 3.55 -5.28 -11.81
CA LEU A 23 2.77 -4.28 -11.06
C LEU A 23 2.02 -3.32 -11.99
N LYS A 24 2.70 -2.75 -13.00
CA LYS A 24 2.08 -1.83 -13.96
C LYS A 24 1.01 -2.51 -14.80
N GLU A 25 1.32 -3.69 -15.33
CA GLU A 25 0.40 -4.44 -16.18
C GLU A 25 -0.87 -4.80 -15.41
N ARG A 26 -0.72 -5.42 -14.24
CA ARG A 26 -1.86 -5.84 -13.42
C ARG A 26 -2.65 -4.67 -12.88
N PHE A 27 -2.01 -3.55 -12.54
CA PHE A 27 -2.72 -2.33 -12.15
C PHE A 27 -3.69 -1.81 -13.23
N LEU A 28 -3.35 -1.98 -14.51
CA LEU A 28 -4.20 -1.54 -15.63
C LEU A 28 -5.29 -2.55 -15.99
N CYS A 29 -5.02 -3.84 -15.80
CA CYS A 29 -5.87 -4.93 -16.29
C CYS A 29 -6.73 -5.58 -15.19
N ASP A 30 -6.38 -5.39 -13.91
CA ASP A 30 -7.08 -5.99 -12.76
C ASP A 30 -7.54 -4.89 -11.79
N PRO A 31 -8.86 -4.62 -11.72
CA PRO A 31 -9.42 -3.66 -10.79
C PRO A 31 -9.05 -3.93 -9.33
N SER A 32 -8.94 -5.21 -8.95
CA SER A 32 -8.59 -5.64 -7.58
C SER A 32 -7.20 -5.15 -7.19
N VAL A 33 -6.24 -5.22 -8.11
CA VAL A 33 -4.87 -4.71 -7.88
C VAL A 33 -4.88 -3.20 -7.74
N SER A 34 -5.69 -2.49 -8.53
CA SER A 34 -5.81 -1.03 -8.42
C SER A 34 -6.42 -0.60 -7.07
N GLU A 35 -7.40 -1.34 -6.57
CA GLU A 35 -8.04 -1.10 -5.27
C GLU A 35 -7.10 -1.42 -4.10
N LEU A 36 -6.36 -2.53 -4.19
CA LEU A 36 -5.34 -2.87 -3.19
C LEU A 36 -4.21 -1.84 -3.15
N CYS A 37 -3.84 -1.23 -4.28
CA CYS A 37 -2.90 -0.11 -4.28
C CYS A 37 -3.45 1.11 -3.53
N GLU A 38 -4.75 1.38 -3.62
CA GLU A 38 -5.41 2.45 -2.83
C GLU A 38 -5.36 2.14 -1.33
N ALA A 39 -5.72 0.91 -0.96
CA ALA A 39 -5.71 0.44 0.42
C ALA A 39 -4.28 0.49 1.01
N TYR A 40 -3.29 0.06 0.23
CA TYR A 40 -1.89 0.11 0.61
C TYR A 40 -1.40 1.55 0.88
N GLU A 41 -1.71 2.49 -0.03
CA GLU A 41 -1.35 3.90 0.18
C GLU A 41 -2.05 4.47 1.42
N THR A 42 -3.33 4.16 1.61
CA THR A 42 -4.12 4.65 2.75
C THR A 42 -3.54 4.17 4.07
N ALA A 43 -3.16 2.89 4.15
CA ALA A 43 -2.50 2.34 5.32
C ALA A 43 -1.14 3.02 5.56
N CYS A 44 -0.36 3.26 4.51
CA CYS A 44 0.92 3.98 4.62
C CYS A 44 0.75 5.43 5.10
N GLU A 45 -0.27 6.14 4.60
CA GLU A 45 -0.62 7.49 5.04
C GLU A 45 -1.04 7.50 6.51
N ALA A 46 -1.82 6.49 6.95
CA ALA A 46 -2.22 6.34 8.34
C ALA A 46 -1.01 6.09 9.27
N VAL A 47 -0.06 5.23 8.88
CA VAL A 47 1.21 5.06 9.63
C VAL A 47 1.95 6.39 9.75
N ALA A 48 2.07 7.15 8.65
CA ALA A 48 2.77 8.42 8.65
C ALA A 48 2.05 9.50 9.50
N TYR A 49 0.73 9.45 9.56
CA TYR A 49 -0.08 10.30 10.42
C TYR A 49 0.16 9.97 11.90
N TRP A 50 -0.01 8.70 12.29
CA TRP A 50 0.13 8.28 13.68
C TRP A 50 1.56 8.41 14.20
N ALA A 51 2.58 8.27 13.34
CA ALA A 51 3.97 8.52 13.70
C ALA A 51 4.26 9.98 14.14
N LYS A 52 3.36 10.93 13.81
CA LYS A 52 3.47 12.34 14.21
C LYS A 52 2.47 12.71 15.32
N SER A 53 1.62 11.78 15.72
CA SER A 53 0.59 12.02 16.73
C SER A 53 1.18 11.92 18.14
N HIS A 54 0.67 12.75 19.04
CA HIS A 54 1.01 12.71 20.47
C HIS A 54 -0.06 11.96 21.30
N ASP A 55 -1.04 11.35 20.62
CA ASP A 55 -2.05 10.54 21.28
C ASP A 55 -1.43 9.30 21.94
N ALA A 56 -1.99 8.90 23.09
CA ALA A 56 -1.52 7.71 23.81
C ALA A 56 -1.61 6.42 22.98
N VAL A 57 -2.54 6.38 22.01
CA VAL A 57 -2.77 5.23 21.12
C VAL A 57 -1.93 5.28 19.83
N ALA A 58 -1.09 6.31 19.64
CA ALA A 58 -0.38 6.53 18.38
C ALA A 58 0.55 5.38 17.98
N ASN A 59 1.22 4.78 18.96
CA ASN A 59 2.10 3.63 18.71
C ASN A 59 1.30 2.40 18.29
N GLU A 60 0.24 2.07 19.04
CA GLU A 60 -0.64 0.93 18.74
C GLU A 60 -1.26 1.05 17.34
N ARG A 61 -1.80 2.23 17.01
CA ARG A 61 -2.36 2.51 15.69
C ARG A 61 -1.31 2.44 14.60
N SER A 62 -0.12 2.98 14.82
CA SER A 62 0.98 2.87 13.86
C SER A 62 1.31 1.41 13.55
N ASP A 63 1.36 0.54 14.56
CA ASP A 63 1.69 -0.88 14.39
C ASP A 63 0.55 -1.65 13.70
N GLU A 64 -0.70 -1.33 14.02
CA GLU A 64 -1.88 -1.87 13.34
C GLU A 64 -1.85 -1.56 11.83
N TYR A 65 -1.65 -0.28 11.47
CA TYR A 65 -1.60 0.13 10.06
C TYR A 65 -0.36 -0.40 9.33
N ARG A 66 0.79 -0.57 10.01
CA ARG A 66 1.96 -1.24 9.43
C ARG A 66 1.64 -2.70 9.08
N SER A 67 0.96 -3.39 9.97
CA SER A 67 0.54 -4.78 9.75
C SER A 67 -0.45 -4.86 8.58
N LEU A 68 -1.43 -3.96 8.52
CA LEU A 68 -2.36 -3.87 7.39
C LEU A 68 -1.66 -3.61 6.05
N ALA A 69 -0.70 -2.67 6.02
CA ALA A 69 0.07 -2.39 4.82
C ALA A 69 0.90 -3.60 4.35
N ALA A 70 1.48 -4.35 5.29
CA ALA A 70 2.25 -5.56 4.99
C ALA A 70 1.37 -6.70 4.45
N GLU A 71 0.18 -6.93 5.02
CA GLU A 71 -0.75 -7.94 4.48
C GLU A 71 -1.31 -7.54 3.12
N THR A 72 -1.70 -6.27 2.95
CA THR A 72 -2.16 -5.74 1.66
C THR A 72 -1.09 -5.90 0.57
N GLU A 73 0.17 -5.62 0.90
CA GLU A 73 1.30 -5.84 0.00
C GLU A 73 1.45 -7.32 -0.38
N LYS A 74 1.33 -8.25 0.57
CA LYS A 74 1.39 -9.69 0.27
C LYS A 74 0.28 -10.11 -0.70
N ASP A 75 -0.93 -9.60 -0.52
CA ASP A 75 -2.05 -9.90 -1.42
C ASP A 75 -1.81 -9.39 -2.83
N ILE A 76 -1.27 -8.17 -2.98
CA ILE A 76 -0.87 -7.65 -4.29
C ILE A 76 0.20 -8.56 -4.91
N LEU A 77 1.22 -8.94 -4.15
CA LEU A 77 2.30 -9.81 -4.65
C LEU A 77 1.78 -11.18 -5.10
N ARG A 78 0.75 -11.74 -4.45
CA ARG A 78 0.09 -12.99 -4.87
C ARG A 78 -0.64 -12.83 -6.20
N LEU A 79 -1.27 -11.68 -6.45
CA LEU A 79 -2.04 -11.43 -7.67
C LEU A 79 -1.17 -11.12 -8.90
N ILE A 80 0.06 -10.64 -8.69
CA ILE A 80 0.99 -10.30 -9.78
C ILE A 80 2.07 -11.34 -10.04
N SER A 81 2.15 -12.39 -9.21
CA SER A 81 3.07 -13.52 -9.40
C SER A 81 2.58 -14.42 -10.54
#